data_AF-A0A916DM92-F1
#
_entry.id   AF-A0A916DM92-F1
#
_cell.length_a   1.000
_cell.length_b   1.000
_cell.length_c   1.000
_cell.angle_alpha   90.00
_cell.angle_beta   90.00
_cell.angle_gamma   90.00
#
_symmetry.space_group_name_H-M   'P 1'
#
loop_
_entity.id
_entity.type
_entity.pdbx_description
1 polymer ?
#
loop_
_entity_poly.entity_id
_entity_poly.type
_entity_poly.pdbx_seq_one_letter_code
_entity_poly.pdbx_strand_id
1 'polypeptide(L)'
;MQLTLRQERFVAEYVVTRNGAESARRAGYSERTARQIAAENLSKPDIQAALAAKEAELAVRLEIDREVVVGGILQSISTAMGQGNPGQAIRGWVEVARILGLDKPEAAHRALSAEDARLRAKFEGMTDEELMAIAEGRA
;
A
#
# COMPACT_ATOMS: atom_id res chain seq x y z
N MET A 1 -14.83 13.84 13.40
CA MET A 1 -15.55 13.66 14.68
C MET A 1 -14.53 13.34 15.77
N GLN A 2 -14.88 13.41 17.06
CA GLN A 2 -13.96 12.96 18.14
C GLN A 2 -14.02 11.42 18.26
N LEU A 3 -12.86 10.78 18.41
CA LEU A 3 -12.76 9.33 18.60
C LEU A 3 -13.38 8.91 19.94
N THR A 4 -14.00 7.73 19.94
CA THR A 4 -14.41 7.09 21.20
C THR A 4 -13.20 6.44 21.88
N LEU A 5 -13.27 6.25 23.21
CA LEU A 5 -12.19 5.61 23.98
C LEU A 5 -11.76 4.24 23.41
N ARG A 6 -12.70 3.45 22.89
CA ARG A 6 -12.37 2.15 22.25
C ARG A 6 -11.66 2.32 20.92
N GLN A 7 -11.99 3.36 20.14
CA GLN A 7 -11.29 3.65 18.89
C GLN A 7 -9.89 4.21 19.16
N GLU A 8 -9.72 5.04 20.18
CA GLU A 8 -8.39 5.51 20.61
C GLU A 8 -7.49 4.33 21.03
N ARG A 9 -8.03 3.39 21.83
CA ARG A 9 -7.30 2.16 22.19
C ARG A 9 -7.00 1.30 20.96
N PHE A 10 -7.94 1.20 20.01
CA PHE A 10 -7.72 0.50 18.75
C PHE A 10 -6.56 1.10 17.96
N VAL A 11 -6.51 2.44 17.83
CA VAL A 11 -5.43 3.16 17.15
C VAL A 11 -4.09 2.85 17.85
N ALA A 12 -4.03 2.96 19.17
CA ALA A 12 -2.82 2.68 19.94
C ALA A 12 -2.29 1.25 19.74
N GLU A 13 -3.18 0.25 19.76
CA GLU A 13 -2.82 -1.15 19.57
C GLU A 13 -2.47 -1.48 18.11
N TYR A 14 -3.11 -0.81 17.14
CA TYR A 14 -2.86 -1.07 15.72
C TYR A 14 -1.50 -0.57 15.27
N VAL A 15 -1.05 0.58 15.77
CA VAL A 15 0.29 1.10 15.50
C VAL A 15 1.39 0.12 15.94
N VAL A 16 1.15 -0.61 17.03
CA VAL A 16 2.10 -1.62 17.56
C VAL A 16 2.00 -2.95 16.84
N THR A 17 0.79 -3.49 16.69
CA THR A 17 0.60 -4.88 16.23
C THR A 17 0.53 -5.01 14.72
N ARG A 18 0.15 -3.94 14.01
CA ARG A 18 -0.19 -3.95 12.57
C ARG A 18 -1.19 -5.06 12.19
N ASN A 19 -1.98 -5.51 13.16
CA ASN A 19 -2.98 -6.56 13.00
C ASN A 19 -4.32 -6.06 13.51
N GLY A 20 -5.26 -5.84 12.58
CA GLY A 20 -6.57 -5.25 12.89
C GLY A 20 -7.35 -6.05 13.93
N ALA A 21 -7.44 -7.37 13.76
CA ALA A 21 -8.23 -8.22 14.65
C ALA A 21 -7.63 -8.32 16.05
N GLU A 22 -6.30 -8.42 16.17
CA GLU A 22 -5.60 -8.36 17.46
C GLU A 22 -5.82 -7.00 18.14
N SER A 23 -5.71 -5.91 17.38
CA SER A 23 -5.91 -4.54 17.89
C SER A 23 -7.32 -4.35 18.43
N ALA A 24 -8.33 -4.85 17.71
CA ALA A 24 -9.70 -4.81 18.16
C ALA A 24 -9.91 -5.60 19.46
N ARG A 25 -9.34 -6.81 19.59
CA ARG A 25 -9.41 -7.58 20.84
C ARG A 25 -8.80 -6.81 22.01
N ARG A 26 -7.59 -6.26 21.84
CA ARG A 26 -6.89 -5.49 22.88
C ARG A 26 -7.56 -4.17 23.24
N ALA A 27 -8.23 -3.55 22.28
CA ALA A 27 -9.06 -2.37 22.51
C ALA A 27 -10.37 -2.65 23.26
N GLY A 28 -10.67 -3.92 23.58
CA GLY A 28 -11.83 -4.34 24.34
C GLY A 28 -13.08 -4.60 23.50
N TYR A 29 -12.93 -4.83 22.20
CA TYR A 29 -14.02 -5.33 21.36
C TYR A 29 -14.19 -6.85 21.52
N SER A 30 -15.39 -7.34 21.21
CA SER A 30 -15.70 -8.77 21.24
C SER A 30 -14.81 -9.54 20.27
N GLU A 31 -14.24 -10.65 20.76
CA GLU A 31 -13.39 -11.54 19.96
C GLU A 31 -14.09 -12.06 18.70
N ARG A 32 -15.37 -12.44 18.83
CA ARG A 32 -16.18 -12.96 17.72
C ARG A 32 -16.32 -11.98 16.55
N THR A 33 -16.28 -10.68 16.83
CA THR A 33 -16.51 -9.61 15.84
C THR A 33 -15.27 -8.77 15.57
N ALA A 34 -14.12 -9.11 16.17
CA ALA A 34 -12.90 -8.32 16.12
C ALA A 34 -12.41 -8.07 14.69
N ARG A 35 -12.51 -9.06 13.79
CA ARG A 35 -12.14 -8.91 12.36
C ARG A 35 -13.03 -7.90 11.64
N GLN A 36 -14.34 -7.99 11.82
CA GLN A 36 -15.31 -7.10 11.17
C GLN A 36 -15.15 -5.67 11.69
N ILE A 37 -15.05 -5.51 13.01
CA ILE A 37 -14.84 -4.21 13.67
C ILE A 37 -13.52 -3.60 13.24
N ALA A 38 -12.46 -4.39 13.11
CA ALA A 38 -11.19 -3.88 12.61
C ALA A 38 -11.30 -3.34 11.19
N ALA A 39 -11.97 -4.07 10.29
CA ALA A 39 -12.20 -3.61 8.93
C ALA A 39 -13.03 -2.30 8.90
N GLU A 40 -14.09 -2.23 9.70
CA GLU A 40 -14.91 -1.03 9.84
C GLU A 40 -14.14 0.15 10.44
N ASN A 41 -13.30 -0.11 11.45
CA ASN A 41 -12.48 0.94 12.05
C ASN A 41 -11.42 1.45 11.07
N LEU A 42 -10.77 0.56 10.32
CA LEU A 42 -9.77 0.92 9.33
C LEU A 42 -10.37 1.63 8.11
N SER A 43 -11.68 1.57 7.86
CA SER A 43 -12.31 2.36 6.79
C SER A 43 -12.73 3.77 7.24
N LYS A 44 -12.72 4.07 8.55
CA LYS A 44 -13.18 5.37 9.07
C LYS A 44 -12.10 6.45 8.90
N PRO A 45 -12.42 7.59 8.25
CA PRO A 45 -11.45 8.68 8.05
C PRO A 45 -10.83 9.23 9.34
N ASP A 46 -11.62 9.39 10.40
CA ASP A 46 -11.11 9.89 11.70
C ASP A 46 -10.09 8.93 12.33
N ILE A 47 -10.26 7.62 12.16
CA ILE A 47 -9.30 6.61 12.64
C ILE A 47 -8.04 6.63 11.78
N GLN A 48 -8.18 6.75 10.46
CA GLN A 48 -7.05 6.89 9.55
C GLN A 48 -6.22 8.14 9.86
N ALA A 49 -6.88 9.27 10.13
CA ALA A 49 -6.20 10.50 10.54
C ALA A 49 -5.44 10.33 11.86
N ALA A 50 -6.03 9.66 12.85
CA ALA A 50 -5.36 9.40 14.13
C ALA A 50 -4.21 8.40 14.03
N LEU A 51 -4.32 7.39 13.16
CA LEU A 51 -3.20 6.48 12.83
C LEU A 51 -2.05 7.27 12.21
N ALA A 52 -2.32 8.09 11.19
CA ALA A 52 -1.30 8.91 10.55
C ALA A 52 -0.62 9.87 11.54
N ALA A 53 -1.40 10.50 12.44
CA ALA A 53 -0.85 11.36 13.48
C ALA A 53 0.07 10.59 14.45
N LYS A 54 -0.33 9.38 14.88
CA LYS A 54 0.50 8.53 15.76
C LYS A 54 1.76 8.03 15.07
N GLU A 55 1.68 7.69 13.78
CA GLU A 55 2.85 7.31 12.99
C GLU A 55 3.81 8.48 12.81
N ALA A 56 3.31 9.69 12.54
CA ALA A 56 4.13 10.89 12.48
C ALA A 56 4.80 11.21 13.83
N GLU A 57 4.06 11.09 14.94
CA GLU A 57 4.62 11.23 16.29
C GLU A 57 5.76 10.24 16.54
N LEU A 58 5.60 8.98 16.13
CA LEU A 58 6.64 7.96 16.23
C LEU A 58 7.85 8.27 15.35
N ALA A 59 7.63 8.68 14.11
CA ALA A 59 8.69 9.05 13.18
C ALA A 59 9.56 10.19 13.75
N VAL A 60 8.91 11.24 14.28
CA VAL A 60 9.58 12.35 14.95
C VAL A 60 10.33 11.88 16.19
N ARG A 61 9.70 11.11 17.06
CA ARG A 61 10.31 10.65 18.32
C ARG A 61 11.52 9.75 18.10
N LEU A 62 11.49 8.94 17.04
CA LEU A 62 12.59 8.04 16.70
C LEU A 62 13.62 8.69 15.78
N GLU A 63 13.35 9.90 15.28
CA GLU A 63 14.17 10.56 14.25
C GLU A 63 14.35 9.66 13.02
N ILE A 64 13.29 8.95 12.65
CA ILE A 64 13.28 8.03 11.50
C ILE A 64 12.41 8.63 10.40
N ASP A 65 13.04 8.86 9.26
CA ASP A 65 12.37 9.16 7.99
C ASP A 65 12.86 8.20 6.89
N ARG A 66 12.46 8.46 5.64
CA ARG A 66 12.86 7.65 4.50
C ARG A 66 14.38 7.62 4.31
N GLU A 67 15.07 8.74 4.54
CA GLU A 67 16.51 8.86 4.33
C GLU A 67 17.28 8.02 5.36
N VAL A 68 16.87 8.11 6.64
CA VAL A 68 17.45 7.31 7.73
C VAL A 68 17.27 5.81 7.48
N VAL A 69 16.07 5.37 7.06
CA VAL A 69 15.82 3.95 6.75
C VAL A 69 16.68 3.46 5.59
N VAL A 70 16.71 4.20 4.48
CA VAL A 70 17.52 3.81 3.32
C VAL A 70 19.01 3.80 3.68
N GLY A 71 19.49 4.81 4.40
CA GLY A 71 20.88 4.87 4.88
C GLY A 71 21.28 3.67 5.74
N GLY A 72 20.44 3.28 6.70
CA GLY A 72 20.67 2.09 7.54
C GLY A 72 20.71 0.78 6.75
N ILE A 73 19.85 0.63 5.73
CA ILE A 73 19.88 -0.53 4.83
C ILE A 73 21.17 -0.55 4.02
N LEU A 74 21.59 0.59 3.44
CA LEU A 74 22.84 0.70 2.68
C LEU A 74 24.08 0.37 3.54
N GLN A 75 24.11 0.81 4.79
CA GLN A 75 25.18 0.46 5.73
C GLN A 75 25.21 -1.06 6.01
N SER A 76 24.02 -1.67 6.16
CA SER A 76 23.88 -3.12 6.37
C SER A 76 24.32 -3.93 5.15
N ILE A 77 24.02 -3.44 3.93
CA ILE A 77 24.52 -4.01 2.67
C ILE A 77 26.05 -3.97 2.63
N SER A 78 26.66 -2.82 2.95
CA SER A 78 28.12 -2.69 2.98
C SER A 78 28.76 -3.69 3.96
N THR A 79 28.17 -3.85 5.15
CA THR A 79 28.60 -4.85 6.14
C THR A 79 28.48 -6.27 5.61
N ALA A 80 27.34 -6.63 5.01
CA ALA A 80 27.10 -7.96 4.45
C ALA A 80 28.10 -8.30 3.33
N MET A 81 28.45 -7.33 2.48
CA MET A 81 29.47 -7.50 1.45
C MET A 81 30.86 -7.73 2.06
N GLY A 82 31.24 -6.96 3.08
CA GLY A 82 32.51 -7.13 3.80
C GLY A 82 32.65 -8.48 4.51
N GLN A 83 31.52 -9.10 4.88
CA GLN A 83 31.47 -10.44 5.49
C GLN A 83 31.39 -11.57 4.45
N GLY A 84 31.44 -11.28 3.15
CA GLY A 84 31.28 -12.29 2.11
C GLY A 84 29.89 -12.91 2.05
N ASN A 85 28.85 -12.16 2.45
CA ASN A 85 27.44 -12.59 2.41
C ASN A 85 26.64 -11.81 1.35
N PRO A 86 26.91 -12.03 0.05
CA PRO A 86 26.26 -11.29 -1.04
C PRO A 86 24.74 -11.53 -1.09
N GLY A 87 24.26 -12.68 -0.62
CA GLY A 87 22.82 -12.98 -0.56
C GLY A 87 22.04 -12.00 0.34
N GLN A 88 22.61 -11.62 1.49
CA GLN A 88 22.01 -10.60 2.35
C GLN A 88 22.12 -9.19 1.74
N ALA A 89 23.23 -8.88 1.07
CA ALA A 89 23.40 -7.63 0.35
C ALA A 89 22.34 -7.46 -0.76
N ILE A 90 22.09 -8.50 -1.55
CA ILE A 90 21.07 -8.50 -2.61
C ILE A 90 19.68 -8.23 -2.01
N ARG A 91 19.33 -8.87 -0.90
CA ARG A 91 18.05 -8.62 -0.21
C ARG A 91 17.91 -7.16 0.22
N GLY A 92 18.97 -6.57 0.77
CA GLY A 92 18.98 -5.15 1.12
C GLY A 92 18.75 -4.26 -0.12
N TRP A 93 19.43 -4.53 -1.23
CA TRP A 93 19.25 -3.78 -2.48
C TRP A 93 17.83 -3.87 -3.03
N VAL A 94 17.20 -5.05 -2.95
CA VAL A 94 15.79 -5.23 -3.34
C VAL A 94 14.86 -4.37 -2.47
N GLU A 95 15.12 -4.27 -1.17
CA GLU A 95 14.33 -3.41 -0.28
C GLU A 95 14.48 -1.92 -0.63
N VAL A 96 15.71 -1.47 -0.87
CA VAL A 96 15.98 -0.09 -1.31
C VAL A 96 15.26 0.20 -2.63
N ALA A 97 15.34 -0.71 -3.60
CA ALA A 97 14.64 -0.56 -4.88
C ALA A 97 13.13 -0.39 -4.68
N ARG A 98 12.51 -1.20 -3.80
CA ARG A 98 11.09 -1.09 -3.48
C ARG A 98 10.73 0.23 -2.79
N ILE A 99 11.51 0.66 -1.80
CA ILE A 99 11.28 1.92 -1.07
C ILE A 99 11.33 3.12 -2.03
N LEU A 100 12.24 3.09 -3.00
CA LEU A 100 12.42 4.14 -4.00
C LEU A 100 11.51 3.97 -5.23
N GLY A 101 10.77 2.87 -5.33
CA GLY A 101 9.86 2.56 -6.45
C GLY A 101 10.58 2.18 -7.75
N LEU A 102 11.84 1.74 -7.67
CA LEU A 102 12.67 1.29 -8.79
C LEU A 102 12.35 -0.15 -9.22
N ASP A 103 11.50 -0.86 -8.47
CA ASP A 103 11.04 -2.22 -8.77
C ASP A 103 9.77 -2.27 -9.63
N LYS A 104 9.14 -1.12 -9.87
CA LYS A 104 7.93 -1.03 -10.69
C LYS A 104 8.30 -1.10 -12.18
N PRO A 105 7.58 -1.88 -12.99
CA PRO A 105 7.78 -1.83 -14.44
C PRO A 105 7.51 -0.42 -14.94
N GLU A 106 8.34 0.06 -15.86
CA GLU A 106 8.04 1.29 -16.59
C GLU A 106 6.68 1.10 -17.27
N ALA A 107 5.68 1.86 -16.84
CA ALA A 107 4.40 1.85 -17.51
C ALA A 107 4.65 2.32 -18.94
N ALA A 108 4.55 1.41 -19.90
CA ALA A 108 4.52 1.75 -21.31
C ALA A 108 3.24 2.54 -21.58
N HIS A 109 3.24 3.83 -21.23
CA HIS A 109 2.22 4.77 -21.64
C HIS A 109 2.40 4.98 -23.13
N ARG A 110 1.84 4.09 -23.93
CA ARG A 110 1.58 4.37 -25.34
C ARG A 110 0.47 5.40 -25.36
N ALA A 111 0.81 6.64 -25.71
CA ALA A 111 -0.20 7.63 -26.05
C ALA A 111 -1.08 7.07 -27.18
N LEU A 112 -2.39 7.10 -27.01
CA LEU A 112 -3.32 6.77 -28.08
C LEU A 112 -3.07 7.75 -29.23
N SER A 113 -2.79 7.22 -30.42
CA SER A 113 -2.71 8.02 -31.62
C SER A 113 -4.10 8.60 -31.96
N ALA A 114 -4.14 9.59 -32.87
CA ALA A 114 -5.40 10.10 -33.39
C ALA A 114 -6.23 9.00 -34.08
N GLU A 115 -5.59 7.94 -34.60
CA GLU A 115 -6.23 6.77 -35.18
C GLU A 115 -6.87 5.90 -34.10
N ASP A 116 -6.16 5.65 -32.99
CA ASP A 116 -6.68 4.88 -31.86
C ASP A 116 -7.89 5.57 -31.22
N ALA A 117 -7.87 6.90 -31.12
CA ALA A 117 -9.00 7.68 -30.60
C ALA A 117 -10.24 7.55 -31.50
N ARG A 118 -10.07 7.52 -32.83
CA ARG A 118 -11.17 7.30 -33.79
C ARG A 118 -11.71 5.88 -33.68
N LEU A 119 -10.83 4.89 -33.56
CA LEU A 119 -11.22 3.49 -33.42
C LEU A 119 -12.01 3.27 -32.13
N ARG A 120 -11.56 3.89 -31.03
CA ARG A 120 -12.27 3.86 -29.75
C ARG A 120 -13.67 4.50 -29.85
N ALA A 121 -13.77 5.70 -30.43
CA ALA A 121 -15.05 6.36 -30.64
C ALA A 121 -15.99 5.54 -31.53
N LYS A 122 -15.44 4.83 -32.52
CA LYS A 122 -16.19 3.88 -33.34
C LYS A 122 -16.79 2.77 -32.47
N PHE A 123 -15.99 2.09 -31.66
CA PHE A 123 -16.48 1.00 -30.79
C PHE A 123 -17.46 1.46 -29.71
N GLU A 124 -17.24 2.64 -29.10
CA GLU A 124 -18.15 3.21 -28.10
C GLU A 124 -19.52 3.57 -28.69
N GLY A 125 -19.61 3.79 -30.01
CA GLY A 125 -20.86 4.07 -30.72
C GLY A 125 -21.58 2.85 -31.29
N MET A 126 -21.02 1.64 -31.15
CA MET A 126 -21.62 0.41 -31.66
C MET A 126 -22.63 -0.16 -30.66
N THR A 127 -23.63 -0.89 -31.17
CA THR A 127 -24.55 -1.62 -30.31
C THR A 127 -23.86 -2.86 -29.72
N ASP A 128 -24.41 -3.39 -28.62
CA ASP A 128 -23.92 -4.63 -28.02
C ASP A 128 -23.92 -5.79 -29.03
N GLU A 129 -24.92 -5.84 -29.92
CA GLU A 129 -25.02 -6.85 -30.99
C GLU A 129 -23.88 -6.71 -32.01
N GLU A 130 -23.55 -5.50 -32.42
CA GLU A 130 -22.46 -5.23 -33.35
C GLU A 130 -21.09 -5.49 -32.72
N LEU A 131 -20.91 -5.14 -31.44
CA LEU A 131 -19.71 -5.46 -30.68
C LEU A 131 -19.52 -6.98 -30.55
N MET A 132 -20.60 -7.71 -30.29
CA MET A 132 -20.58 -9.16 -30.23
C MET A 132 -20.27 -9.79 -31.58
N ALA A 133 -20.81 -9.28 -32.69
CA ALA A 133 -20.49 -9.77 -34.03
C ALA A 133 -18.99 -9.60 -34.36
N ILE A 134 -18.37 -8.49 -33.96
CA ILE A 134 -16.92 -8.29 -34.10
C ILE A 134 -16.14 -9.28 -33.23
N ALA A 135 -16.52 -9.44 -31.96
CA ALA A 135 -15.85 -10.36 -31.04
C ALA A 135 -15.90 -11.82 -31.53
N GLU A 136 -16.98 -12.20 -32.21
CA GLU A 136 -17.18 -13.52 -32.81
C GLU A 136 -16.57 -13.65 -34.22
N GLY A 137 -15.91 -12.61 -34.74
CA GLY A 137 -15.26 -12.61 -36.05
C GLY A 137 -16.22 -12.65 -37.24
N ARG A 138 -17.46 -12.18 -37.05
CA ARG A 138 -18.54 -12.20 -38.05
C ARG A 138 -18.77 -10.84 -38.75
N ALA A 139 -17.93 -9.85 -38.44
CA ALA A 139 -18.02 -8.48 -38.94
C ALA A 139 -17.09 -8.22 -40.14
#